data_AF-A0A1J5PUB8-F1
#
_entry.id   AF-A0A1J5PUB8-F1
#
_cell.length_a   1.000
_cell.length_b   1.000
_cell.length_c   1.000
_cell.angle_alpha   90.00
_cell.angle_beta   90.00
_cell.angle_gamma   90.00
#
_symmetry.space_group_name_H-M   'P 1'
#
loop_
_entity.id
_entity.type
_entity.pdbx_description
1 polymer ?
#
loop_
_entity_poly.entity_id
_entity_poly.type
_entity_poly.pdbx_seq_one_letter_code
_entity_poly.pdbx_strand_id
1 'polypeptide(L)'
;MLVEIPEALEDGTAGVTGAVATLITGAAGAGGFKGLAGRYSRRDLLRYGAAVAGDMRLTRIDSGRAATLSYHAEIVPLTDALGAAMGRALQPGAQPQERAAFAVAWQERVKAILIDHADDPRLVTLAD
;
A
#
# COMPACT_ATOMS: atom_id res chain seq x y z
N MET A 1 15.67 3.97 -5.54
CA MET A 1 15.17 2.59 -5.41
C MET A 1 14.40 2.26 -6.66
N LEU A 2 14.47 1.02 -7.10
CA LEU A 2 13.49 0.38 -7.97
C LEU A 2 12.39 -0.18 -7.05
N VAL A 3 11.13 0.04 -7.43
CA VAL A 3 9.93 -0.41 -6.74
C VAL A 3 9.17 -1.32 -7.70
N GLU A 4 8.88 -2.53 -7.25
CA GLU A 4 8.18 -3.55 -8.03
C GLU A 4 6.97 -4.01 -7.23
N ILE A 5 5.80 -3.97 -7.85
CA ILE A 5 4.50 -4.38 -7.29
C ILE A 5 3.96 -5.51 -8.19
N PRO A 6 3.46 -6.63 -7.63
CA PRO A 6 3.06 -7.78 -8.43
C PRO A 6 1.76 -7.57 -9.20
N GLU A 7 0.84 -6.77 -8.69
CA GLU A 7 -0.42 -6.46 -9.36
C GLU A 7 -0.24 -5.51 -10.54
N ALA A 8 -1.19 -5.52 -11.49
CA ALA A 8 -1.27 -4.48 -12.51
C ALA A 8 -1.65 -3.14 -11.87
N LEU A 9 -1.38 -2.03 -12.58
CA LEU A 9 -1.60 -0.67 -12.06
C LEU A 9 -3.07 -0.44 -11.64
N GLU A 10 -3.98 -0.98 -12.42
CA GLU A 10 -5.44 -0.87 -12.31
C GLU A 10 -6.06 -1.85 -11.30
N ASP A 11 -5.28 -2.81 -10.80
CA ASP A 11 -5.79 -3.86 -9.93
C ASP A 11 -5.80 -3.41 -8.46
N GLY A 12 -6.96 -3.56 -7.83
CA GLY A 12 -7.14 -3.31 -6.40
C GLY A 12 -6.64 -1.94 -5.96
N THR A 13 -5.64 -1.93 -5.08
CA THR A 13 -5.01 -0.71 -4.55
C THR A 13 -3.61 -0.45 -5.11
N ALA A 14 -3.16 -1.22 -6.11
CA ALA A 14 -1.80 -1.17 -6.63
C ALA A 14 -1.36 0.24 -7.03
N GLY A 15 -2.19 0.94 -7.81
CA GLY A 15 -1.87 2.30 -8.26
C GLY A 15 -1.73 3.33 -7.14
N VAL A 16 -2.57 3.27 -6.10
CA VAL A 16 -2.45 4.18 -4.95
C VAL A 16 -1.24 3.85 -4.08
N THR A 17 -0.95 2.56 -3.89
CA THR A 17 0.26 2.09 -3.19
C THR A 17 1.52 2.55 -3.92
N GLY A 18 1.58 2.38 -5.24
CA GLY A 18 2.70 2.82 -6.06
C GLY A 18 2.87 4.34 -6.11
N ALA A 19 1.79 5.12 -6.01
CA ALA A 19 1.86 6.58 -5.89
C ALA A 19 2.51 7.00 -4.56
N VAL A 20 2.17 6.36 -3.44
CA VAL A 20 2.82 6.60 -2.14
C VAL A 20 4.29 6.18 -2.19
N ALA A 21 4.59 5.01 -2.74
CA ALA A 21 5.97 4.56 -2.92
C ALA A 21 6.79 5.52 -3.79
N THR A 22 6.17 6.12 -4.81
CA THR A 22 6.78 7.18 -5.64
C THR A 22 7.12 8.39 -4.80
N LEU A 23 6.19 8.87 -3.96
CA LEU A 23 6.41 10.05 -3.12
C LEU A 23 7.59 9.85 -2.15
N ILE A 24 7.68 8.67 -1.54
CA ILE A 24 8.72 8.37 -0.53
C ILE A 24 10.08 8.11 -1.19
N THR A 25 10.11 7.30 -2.26
CA THR A 25 11.37 6.81 -2.82
C THR A 25 11.85 7.60 -4.03
N GLY A 26 10.97 8.40 -4.64
CA GLY A 26 11.16 9.03 -5.94
C GLY A 26 11.15 8.04 -7.11
N ALA A 27 10.83 6.76 -6.92
CA ALA A 27 10.75 5.80 -8.01
C ALA A 27 9.49 6.06 -8.85
N ALA A 28 9.62 6.40 -10.13
CA ALA A 28 8.50 6.79 -10.97
C ALA A 28 8.43 5.93 -12.25
N GLY A 29 7.26 5.94 -12.89
CA GLY A 29 7.08 5.37 -14.22
C GLY A 29 7.70 6.25 -15.33
N ALA A 30 7.14 6.18 -16.54
CA ALA A 30 7.67 6.86 -17.74
C ALA A 30 7.74 8.40 -17.61
N GLY A 31 6.87 9.00 -16.79
CA GLY A 31 6.84 10.43 -16.50
C GLY A 31 7.94 10.90 -15.53
N GLY A 32 8.75 9.99 -14.98
CA GLY A 32 9.76 10.30 -13.99
C GLY A 32 10.88 11.22 -14.48
N PHE A 33 11.58 11.82 -13.52
CA PHE A 33 12.75 12.67 -13.75
C PHE A 33 13.80 11.89 -14.57
N LYS A 34 14.22 12.47 -15.70
CA LYS A 34 15.19 11.87 -16.64
C LYS A 34 16.61 11.79 -16.08
N GLY A 35 16.88 12.50 -14.98
CA GLY A 35 18.22 12.67 -14.46
C GLY A 35 18.93 13.89 -15.05
N LEU A 36 20.18 14.08 -14.61
CA LEU A 36 21.09 15.13 -15.09
C LEU A 36 22.33 14.47 -15.68
N ALA A 37 22.64 14.76 -16.95
CA ALA A 37 23.80 14.20 -17.65
C ALA A 37 23.92 12.66 -17.51
N GLY A 38 22.78 11.95 -17.63
CA GLY A 38 22.71 10.49 -17.52
C GLY A 38 22.75 9.94 -16.09
N ARG A 39 22.73 10.79 -15.06
CA ARG A 39 22.79 10.39 -13.64
C ARG A 39 21.48 10.71 -12.92
N TYR A 40 21.23 9.99 -11.83
CA TYR A 40 20.10 10.24 -10.92
C TYR A 40 18.70 10.13 -11.56
N SER A 41 18.57 9.37 -12.66
CA SER A 41 17.26 9.09 -13.25
C SER A 41 16.33 8.45 -12.24
N ARG A 42 15.08 8.89 -12.24
CA ARG A 42 13.97 8.35 -11.46
C ARG A 42 12.90 7.66 -12.28
N ARG A 43 13.01 7.81 -13.60
CA ARG A 43 12.12 7.23 -14.58
C ARG A 43 12.30 5.72 -14.68
N ASP A 44 11.21 5.02 -14.94
CA ASP A 44 11.14 3.56 -15.15
C ASP A 44 11.63 2.75 -13.95
N LEU A 45 11.52 3.34 -12.76
CA LEU A 45 11.86 2.74 -11.47
C LEU A 45 10.64 2.30 -10.66
N LEU A 46 9.42 2.56 -11.13
CA LEU A 46 8.20 1.95 -10.58
C LEU A 46 7.64 0.98 -11.63
N ARG A 47 7.46 -0.28 -11.23
CA ARG A 47 6.98 -1.35 -12.11
C ARG A 47 5.81 -2.09 -11.46
N TYR A 48 4.80 -2.35 -12.27
CA TYR A 48 3.62 -3.14 -11.93
C TYR A 48 3.66 -4.47 -12.70
N GLY A 49 2.88 -5.46 -12.29
CA GLY A 49 2.87 -6.78 -12.93
C GLY A 49 4.17 -7.55 -12.76
N ALA A 50 4.94 -7.27 -11.72
CA ALA A 50 6.26 -7.86 -11.50
C ALA A 50 6.17 -9.26 -10.85
N ALA A 51 7.12 -10.14 -11.13
CA ALA A 51 7.22 -11.43 -10.46
C ALA A 51 7.80 -11.27 -9.04
N VAL A 52 6.97 -10.85 -8.08
CA VAL A 52 7.33 -10.63 -6.68
C VAL A 52 6.57 -11.62 -5.79
N ALA A 53 7.26 -12.25 -4.85
CA ALA A 53 6.68 -13.18 -3.86
C ALA A 53 6.36 -12.43 -2.55
N GLY A 54 5.45 -11.46 -2.64
CA GLY A 54 5.04 -10.51 -1.59
C GLY A 54 4.37 -9.29 -2.22
N ASP A 55 3.99 -8.30 -1.43
CA ASP A 55 3.20 -7.15 -1.93
C ASP A 55 4.05 -6.07 -2.60
N MET A 56 5.34 -5.99 -2.27
CA MET A 56 6.26 -5.00 -2.86
C MET A 56 7.70 -5.45 -2.74
N ARG A 57 8.52 -5.24 -3.77
CA ARG A 57 9.98 -5.35 -3.69
C ARG A 57 10.63 -3.99 -3.85
N LEU A 58 11.56 -3.68 -2.95
CA LEU A 58 12.38 -2.48 -3.00
C LEU A 58 13.83 -2.86 -3.26
N THR A 59 14.38 -2.39 -4.39
CA THR A 59 15.77 -2.67 -4.78
C THR A 59 16.58 -1.38 -4.82
N ARG A 60 17.70 -1.35 -4.10
CA ARG A 60 18.66 -0.25 -4.18
C ARG A 60 19.35 -0.26 -5.54
N ILE A 61 19.30 0.86 -6.26
CA ILE A 61 19.87 0.97 -7.61
C ILE A 61 21.40 1.13 -7.61
N ASP A 62 21.99 1.49 -6.48
CA ASP A 62 23.44 1.68 -6.33
C ASP A 62 24.18 0.37 -6.00
N SER A 63 23.51 -0.54 -5.30
CA SER A 63 24.12 -1.74 -4.70
C SER A 63 23.41 -3.04 -5.07
N GLY A 64 22.20 -2.98 -5.65
CA GLY A 64 21.39 -4.15 -5.99
C GLY A 64 20.76 -4.85 -4.78
N ARG A 65 21.05 -4.41 -3.54
CA ARG A 65 20.43 -4.96 -2.33
C ARG A 65 18.92 -4.75 -2.38
N ALA A 66 18.16 -5.80 -2.12
CA ALA A 66 16.71 -5.79 -2.17
C ALA A 66 16.09 -6.26 -0.86
N ALA A 67 14.83 -5.91 -0.65
CA ALA A 67 13.96 -6.51 0.34
C ALA A 67 12.56 -6.63 -0.27
N THR A 68 11.91 -7.76 -0.04
CA THR A 68 10.50 -7.99 -0.40
C THR A 68 9.66 -7.84 0.86
N LEU A 69 8.58 -7.06 0.80
CA LEU A 69 7.69 -6.75 1.90
C LEU A 69 6.34 -7.43 1.70
N SER A 70 5.75 -7.94 2.77
CA SER A 70 4.34 -8.34 2.82
C SER A 70 3.65 -7.62 3.98
N TYR A 71 2.43 -7.12 3.73
CA TYR A 71 1.64 -6.32 4.66
C TYR A 71 0.46 -7.12 5.20
N HIS A 72 0.37 -7.21 6.52
CA HIS A 72 -0.58 -8.07 7.22
C HIS A 72 -1.56 -7.25 8.07
N ALA A 73 -2.48 -6.53 7.43
CA ALA A 73 -3.49 -5.74 8.14
C ALA A 73 -4.44 -6.61 9.00
N GLU A 74 -4.55 -7.90 8.68
CA GLU A 74 -5.39 -8.88 9.37
C GLU A 74 -4.97 -9.15 10.81
N ILE A 75 -3.76 -8.77 11.23
CA ILE A 75 -3.35 -8.83 12.64
C ILE A 75 -4.26 -7.97 13.53
N VAL A 76 -4.91 -6.95 12.94
CA VAL A 76 -6.02 -6.22 13.53
C VAL A 76 -7.32 -6.74 12.90
N PRO A 77 -8.10 -7.57 13.62
CA PRO A 77 -9.26 -8.23 13.03
C PRO A 77 -10.31 -7.24 12.51
N LEU A 78 -10.93 -7.59 11.38
CA LEU A 78 -12.19 -6.98 10.98
C LEU A 78 -13.31 -7.69 11.76
N THR A 79 -13.85 -7.04 12.79
CA THR A 79 -14.90 -7.64 13.63
C THR A 79 -16.20 -7.84 12.83
N ASP A 80 -16.98 -8.86 13.20
CA ASP A 80 -18.29 -9.11 12.56
C ASP A 80 -19.21 -7.89 12.64
N ALA A 81 -19.15 -7.15 13.75
CA ALA A 81 -19.90 -5.91 13.93
C ALA A 81 -19.50 -4.83 12.92
N LEU A 82 -18.20 -4.65 12.67
CA LEU A 82 -17.70 -3.71 11.67
C LEU A 82 -18.03 -4.18 10.24
N GLY A 83 -17.90 -5.47 9.96
CA GLY A 83 -18.32 -6.05 8.68
C GLY A 83 -19.81 -5.83 8.39
N ALA A 84 -20.68 -6.06 9.38
CA ALA A 84 -22.11 -5.81 9.27
C ALA A 84 -22.43 -4.31 9.12
N ALA A 85 -21.70 -3.43 9.82
CA ALA A 85 -21.84 -1.98 9.68
C ALA A 85 -21.45 -1.50 8.27
N MET A 86 -20.36 -2.02 7.72
CA MET A 86 -19.92 -1.76 6.34
C MET A 86 -21.02 -2.19 5.36
N GLY A 87 -21.54 -3.41 5.50
CA GLY A 87 -22.58 -3.95 4.63
C GLY A 87 -23.84 -3.08 4.59
N ARG A 88 -24.28 -2.55 5.74
CA ARG A 88 -25.41 -1.60 5.82
C ARG A 88 -25.06 -0.24 5.22
N ALA A 89 -23.94 0.35 5.60
CA ALA A 89 -23.55 1.70 5.17
C ALA A 89 -23.34 1.83 3.65
N LEU A 90 -22.96 0.75 2.97
CA LEU A 90 -22.74 0.72 1.53
C LEU A 90 -24.02 0.54 0.70
N GLN A 91 -25.17 0.23 1.32
CA GLN A 91 -26.42 0.07 0.57
C GLN A 91 -26.90 1.40 -0.03
N PRO A 92 -27.54 1.37 -1.22
CA PRO A 92 -28.31 2.50 -1.72
C PRO A 92 -29.38 2.91 -0.70
N GLY A 93 -29.43 4.18 -0.32
CA GLY A 93 -30.41 4.68 0.66
C GLY A 93 -30.05 4.47 2.14
N ALA A 94 -28.87 3.94 2.47
CA ALA A 94 -28.40 3.85 3.86
C ALA A 94 -28.46 5.21 4.56
N GLN A 95 -28.97 5.21 5.80
CA GLN A 95 -29.22 6.45 6.54
C GLN A 95 -27.90 7.16 6.88
N PRO A 96 -27.90 8.50 6.97
CA PRO A 96 -26.70 9.25 7.33
C PRO A 96 -26.04 8.77 8.63
N GLN A 97 -26.85 8.37 9.62
CA GLN A 97 -26.36 7.86 10.90
C GLN A 97 -25.63 6.51 10.76
N GLU A 98 -26.10 5.62 9.88
CA GLU A 98 -25.43 4.33 9.63
C GLU A 98 -24.08 4.53 8.95
N ARG A 99 -24.01 5.45 7.97
CA ARG A 99 -22.75 5.83 7.31
C ARG A 99 -21.77 6.46 8.29
N ALA A 100 -22.25 7.36 9.16
CA ALA A 100 -21.42 7.99 10.18
C ALA A 100 -20.88 6.96 11.19
N ALA A 101 -21.72 6.05 11.68
CA ALA A 101 -21.30 5.00 12.60
C ALA A 101 -20.26 4.07 11.96
N PHE A 102 -20.46 3.68 10.70
CA PHE A 102 -19.46 2.91 9.95
C PHE A 102 -18.15 3.69 9.77
N ALA A 103 -18.20 4.96 9.37
CA ALA A 103 -17.01 5.77 9.17
C ALA A 103 -16.17 5.88 10.45
N VAL A 104 -16.80 6.12 11.60
CA VAL A 104 -16.10 6.15 12.90
C VAL A 104 -15.47 4.80 13.20
N ALA A 105 -16.23 3.71 13.15
CA ALA A 105 -15.73 2.38 13.47
C ALA A 105 -14.61 1.91 12.50
N TRP A 106 -14.70 2.29 11.23
CA TRP A 106 -13.66 2.04 10.24
C TRP A 106 -12.37 2.81 10.55
N GLN A 107 -12.49 4.10 10.88
CA GLN A 107 -11.33 4.93 11.24
C GLN A 107 -10.66 4.45 12.53
N GLU A 108 -11.43 3.95 13.51
CA GLU A 108 -10.84 3.31 14.69
C GLU A 108 -10.01 2.07 14.33
N ARG A 109 -10.49 1.23 13.39
CA ARG A 109 -9.69 0.11 12.89
C ARG A 109 -8.43 0.58 12.14
N VAL A 110 -8.54 1.62 11.30
CA VAL A 110 -7.38 2.18 10.59
C VAL A 110 -6.35 2.74 11.56
N LYS A 111 -6.78 3.46 12.59
CA LYS A 111 -5.92 3.93 13.67
C LYS A 111 -5.25 2.76 14.40
N ALA A 112 -6.01 1.72 14.73
CA ALA A 112 -5.45 0.55 15.39
C ALA A 112 -4.32 -0.07 14.57
N ILE A 113 -4.49 -0.19 13.26
CA ILE A 113 -3.46 -0.71 12.35
C ILE A 113 -2.23 0.22 12.28
N LEU A 114 -2.46 1.50 11.96
CA LEU A 114 -1.38 2.41 11.56
C LEU A 114 -0.71 3.15 12.73
N ILE A 115 -1.34 3.16 13.91
CA ILE A 115 -0.85 3.89 15.08
C ILE A 115 -0.65 2.92 16.24
N ASP A 116 -1.68 2.18 16.64
CA ASP A 116 -1.59 1.36 17.85
C ASP A 116 -0.73 0.10 17.65
N HIS A 117 -0.66 -0.42 16.42
CA HIS A 117 0.17 -1.57 16.01
C HIS A 117 1.32 -1.20 15.06
N ALA A 118 1.67 0.09 14.94
CA ALA A 118 2.66 0.56 13.96
C ALA A 118 4.02 -0.16 14.08
N ASP A 119 4.42 -0.50 15.32
CA ASP A 119 5.69 -1.16 15.65
C ASP A 119 5.56 -2.69 15.80
N ASP A 120 4.39 -3.29 15.51
CA ASP A 120 4.23 -4.74 15.54
C ASP A 120 4.99 -5.36 14.37
N PRO A 121 6.04 -6.18 14.61
CA PRO A 121 6.87 -6.72 13.53
C PRO A 121 6.12 -7.70 12.62
N ARG A 122 4.90 -8.11 12.99
CA ARG A 122 4.03 -8.93 12.15
C ARG A 122 3.27 -8.09 11.12
N LEU A 123 3.13 -6.79 11.33
CA LEU A 123 2.38 -5.90 10.44
C LEU A 123 3.02 -5.81 9.06
N VAL A 124 4.35 -5.77 9.02
CA VAL A 124 5.15 -5.81 7.79
C VAL A 124 6.27 -6.82 7.98
N THR A 125 6.26 -7.88 7.18
CA THR A 125 7.32 -8.88 7.17
C THR A 125 8.25 -8.65 5.99
N LEU A 126 9.52 -9.05 6.16
CA LEU A 126 10.55 -8.92 5.13
C LEU A 126 11.05 -10.30 4.71
N ALA A 127 11.28 -10.47 3.41
CA ALA A 127 11.99 -11.59 2.82
C ALA A 127 13.15 -11.08 1.94
N ASP A 128 14.21 -11.88 1.84
CA ASP A 128 15.40 -11.60 1.01
C ASP A 128 15.14 -11.81 -0.51
#